data_AF-A0A7C5PV05-F1
#
_entry.id   AF-A0A7C5PV05-F1
#
_cell.length_a   1.000
_cell.length_b   1.000
_cell.length_c   1.000
_cell.angle_alpha   90.00
_cell.angle_beta   90.00
_cell.angle_gamma   90.00
#
_symmetry.space_group_name_H-M   'P 1'
#
loop_
_entity.id
_entity.type
_entity.pdbx_description
1 polymer ?
#
loop_
_entity_poly.entity_id
_entity_poly.type
_entity_poly.pdbx_seq_one_letter_code
_entity_poly.pdbx_strand_id
1 'polypeptide(L)'
;MEDIKEMRSLVEKAKREEVKAFNEMTSDEETAREQQMQLDTCITYREECLSGMKNAGQSGLSVVQVRECQLLVKYLDSVVETRQYKADISNDSFEKSEKAWKKKNEHYINLKEQLKQREIEERERRENQMVGGEDSTSAAAEKKKAFNK
;
A
#
# COMPACT_ATOMS: atom_id res chain seq x y z
N MET A 1 29.55 -16.07 0.06
CA MET A 1 28.56 -16.36 -1.01
C MET A 1 27.23 -16.86 -0.44
N GLU A 2 27.17 -17.66 0.62
CA GLU A 2 25.89 -18.09 1.25
C GLU A 2 25.05 -16.90 1.79
N ASP A 3 25.69 -15.94 2.46
CA ASP A 3 25.03 -14.77 3.09
C ASP A 3 24.23 -13.89 2.08
N ILE A 4 24.78 -13.63 0.89
CA ILE A 4 24.10 -12.85 -0.16
C ILE A 4 22.96 -13.65 -0.80
N LYS A 5 23.11 -14.96 -0.95
CA LYS A 5 22.06 -15.82 -1.49
C LYS A 5 20.86 -15.89 -0.53
N GLU A 6 21.13 -15.99 0.77
CA GLU A 6 20.10 -15.92 1.81
C GLU A 6 19.40 -14.56 1.82
N MET A 7 20.15 -13.46 1.75
CA MET A 7 19.58 -12.12 1.70
C MET A 7 18.71 -11.90 0.44
N ARG A 8 19.11 -12.43 -0.72
CA ARG A 8 18.25 -12.44 -1.93
C ARG A 8 16.95 -13.20 -1.68
N SER A 9 17.00 -14.34 -1.00
CA SER A 9 15.80 -15.11 -0.64
C SER A 9 14.86 -14.31 0.27
N LEU A 10 15.42 -13.59 1.25
CA LEU A 10 14.66 -12.71 2.14
C LEU A 10 14.00 -11.54 1.39
N VAL A 11 14.73 -10.90 0.46
CA VAL A 11 14.19 -9.84 -0.39
C VAL A 11 13.03 -10.36 -1.24
N GLU A 12 13.17 -11.53 -1.87
CA GLU A 12 12.09 -12.12 -2.67
C GLU A 12 10.87 -12.51 -1.81
N LYS A 13 11.10 -12.98 -0.58
CA LYS A 13 10.00 -13.24 0.37
C LYS A 13 9.28 -11.94 0.74
N ALA A 14 10.02 -10.89 1.12
CA ALA A 14 9.46 -9.59 1.48
C ALA A 14 8.70 -8.96 0.30
N LYS A 15 9.21 -9.07 -0.92
CA LYS A 15 8.53 -8.65 -2.15
C LYS A 15 7.18 -9.33 -2.33
N ARG A 16 7.12 -10.66 -2.16
CA ARG A 16 5.84 -11.39 -2.26
C ARG A 16 4.83 -10.95 -1.21
N GLU A 17 5.29 -10.71 0.02
CA GLU A 17 4.41 -10.24 1.11
C GLU A 17 3.92 -8.81 0.89
N GLU A 18 4.77 -7.93 0.36
CA GLU A 18 4.44 -6.56 -0.06
C GLU A 18 3.39 -6.57 -1.17
N VAL A 19 3.63 -7.31 -2.26
CA VAL A 19 2.67 -7.43 -3.39
C VAL A 19 1.32 -7.97 -2.91
N LYS A 20 1.32 -8.98 -2.03
CA LYS A 20 0.08 -9.51 -1.46
C LYS A 20 -0.68 -8.41 -0.70
N ALA A 21 0.01 -7.64 0.13
CA ALA A 21 -0.60 -6.55 0.89
C ALA A 21 -1.06 -5.40 0.01
N PHE A 22 -0.35 -5.12 -1.08
CA PHE A 22 -0.75 -4.12 -2.06
C PHE A 22 -2.07 -4.51 -2.74
N ASN A 23 -2.20 -5.77 -3.15
CA ASN A 23 -3.44 -6.26 -3.77
C ASN A 23 -4.62 -6.22 -2.80
N GLU A 24 -4.40 -6.58 -1.53
CA GLU A 24 -5.40 -6.48 -0.47
C GLU A 24 -5.84 -5.03 -0.23
N MET A 25 -4.87 -4.11 -0.09
CA MET A 25 -5.13 -2.68 0.04
C MET A 25 -5.94 -2.12 -1.15
N THR A 26 -5.59 -2.51 -2.38
CA THR A 26 -6.27 -2.03 -3.59
C THR A 26 -7.71 -2.54 -3.63
N SER A 27 -7.94 -3.81 -3.27
CA SER A 27 -9.28 -4.39 -3.18
C SER A 27 -10.14 -3.69 -2.12
N ASP A 28 -9.56 -3.36 -0.97
CA ASP A 28 -10.26 -2.62 0.08
C ASP A 28 -10.56 -1.18 -0.34
N GLU A 29 -9.63 -0.53 -1.07
CA GLU A 29 -9.82 0.82 -1.62
C GLU A 29 -11.00 0.87 -2.60
N GLU A 30 -11.06 -0.09 -3.52
CA GLU A 30 -12.18 -0.22 -4.47
C GLU A 30 -13.51 -0.41 -3.73
N THR A 31 -13.52 -1.28 -2.72
CA THR A 31 -14.71 -1.53 -1.90
C THR A 31 -15.15 -0.28 -1.14
N ALA A 32 -14.21 0.44 -0.51
CA ALA A 32 -14.50 1.68 0.21
C ALA A 32 -15.07 2.75 -0.73
N ARG A 33 -14.49 2.89 -1.92
CA ARG A 33 -14.96 3.82 -2.95
C ARG A 33 -16.38 3.48 -3.42
N GLU A 34 -16.68 2.20 -3.64
CA GLU A 34 -18.01 1.75 -4.02
C GLU A 34 -19.05 2.00 -2.93
N GLN A 35 -18.73 1.70 -1.66
CA GLN A 35 -19.66 1.97 -0.55
C GLN A 35 -19.91 3.46 -0.37
N GLN A 36 -18.86 4.30 -0.51
CA GLN A 36 -19.00 5.76 -0.44
C GLN A 36 -19.91 6.28 -1.58
N MET A 37 -19.71 5.83 -2.81
CA MET A 37 -20.54 6.22 -3.95
C MET A 37 -22.02 5.83 -3.74
N GLN A 38 -22.28 4.65 -3.16
CA GLN A 38 -23.64 4.21 -2.83
C GLN A 38 -24.27 5.07 -1.73
N LEU A 39 -23.50 5.44 -0.72
CA LEU A 39 -23.93 6.36 0.33
C LEU A 39 -24.27 7.74 -0.24
N ASP A 40 -23.39 8.32 -1.05
CA ASP A 40 -23.58 9.64 -1.67
C ASP A 40 -24.85 9.67 -2.53
N THR A 41 -25.12 8.58 -3.26
CA THR A 41 -26.35 8.41 -4.04
C THR A 41 -27.58 8.39 -3.12
N CYS A 42 -27.55 7.67 -2.01
CA CYS A 42 -28.66 7.63 -1.04
C CYS A 42 -28.89 9.00 -0.38
N ILE A 43 -27.82 9.73 -0.03
CA ILE A 43 -27.91 11.09 0.51
C ILE A 43 -28.55 12.03 -0.52
N THR A 44 -28.09 11.99 -1.77
CA THR A 44 -28.64 12.81 -2.86
C THR A 44 -30.15 12.54 -3.02
N TYR A 45 -30.55 11.28 -3.12
CA TYR A 45 -31.96 10.92 -3.28
C TYR A 45 -32.83 11.36 -2.08
N ARG A 46 -32.28 11.26 -0.88
CA ARG A 46 -32.93 11.76 0.35
C ARG A 46 -33.12 13.27 0.31
N GLU A 47 -32.10 14.02 -0.11
CA GLU A 47 -32.17 15.48 -0.24
C GLU A 47 -33.17 15.92 -1.31
N GLU A 48 -33.20 15.24 -2.45
CA GLU A 48 -34.21 15.47 -3.50
C GLU A 48 -35.63 15.24 -2.97
N CYS A 49 -35.85 14.16 -2.22
CA CYS A 49 -37.15 13.88 -1.60
C CYS A 49 -37.55 14.95 -0.56
N LEU A 50 -36.61 15.39 0.29
CA LEU A 50 -36.84 16.46 1.26
C LEU A 50 -37.17 17.79 0.59
N SER A 51 -36.44 18.14 -0.48
CA SER A 51 -36.67 19.34 -1.28
C SER A 51 -38.05 19.30 -1.94
N GLY A 52 -38.40 18.16 -2.54
CA GLY A 52 -39.72 17.92 -3.12
C GLY A 52 -40.85 18.10 -2.10
N MET A 53 -40.71 17.55 -0.89
CA MET A 53 -41.70 17.75 0.19
C MET A 53 -41.83 19.21 0.62
N LYS A 54 -40.72 19.93 0.77
CA LYS A 54 -40.73 21.34 1.16
C LYS A 54 -41.51 22.19 0.17
N ASN A 55 -41.34 21.91 -1.13
CA ASN A 55 -42.06 22.58 -2.21
C ASN A 55 -43.54 22.15 -2.24
N ALA A 56 -43.83 20.88 -1.96
CA ALA A 56 -45.20 20.35 -1.97
C ALA A 56 -46.07 20.84 -0.80
N GLY A 57 -45.47 21.29 0.31
CA GLY A 57 -46.18 21.98 1.40
C GLY A 57 -46.89 23.27 0.97
N GLN A 58 -46.52 23.84 -0.18
CA GLN A 58 -47.20 24.99 -0.80
C GLN A 58 -48.25 24.59 -1.85
N SER A 59 -48.38 23.30 -2.18
CA SER A 59 -49.10 22.79 -3.35
C SER A 59 -50.48 22.17 -3.04
N GLY A 60 -50.95 22.23 -1.80
CA GLY A 60 -52.28 21.69 -1.43
C GLY A 60 -52.33 20.18 -1.27
N LEU A 61 -51.22 19.53 -0.87
CA LEU A 61 -51.22 18.11 -0.52
C LEU A 61 -52.23 17.77 0.59
N SER A 62 -52.86 16.60 0.49
CA SER A 62 -53.71 16.06 1.55
C SER A 62 -52.88 15.60 2.76
N VAL A 63 -53.52 15.53 3.93
CA VAL A 63 -52.89 15.06 5.18
C VAL A 63 -52.30 13.65 5.05
N VAL A 64 -52.96 12.77 4.28
CA VAL A 64 -52.47 11.41 4.01
C VAL A 64 -51.17 11.45 3.23
N GLN A 65 -51.11 12.23 2.15
CA GLN A 65 -49.90 12.38 1.33
C GLN A 65 -48.74 12.96 2.13
N VAL A 66 -49.00 13.97 2.98
CA VAL A 66 -47.98 14.51 3.88
C VAL A 66 -47.42 13.42 4.80
N ARG A 67 -48.30 12.57 5.36
CA ARG A 67 -47.87 11.46 6.22
C ARG A 67 -47.06 10.40 5.47
N GLU A 68 -47.47 10.05 4.26
CA GLU A 68 -46.74 9.10 3.40
C GLU A 68 -45.34 9.62 3.07
N CYS A 69 -45.20 10.89 2.71
CA CYS A 69 -43.89 11.47 2.44
C CYS A 69 -43.00 11.53 3.70
N GLN A 70 -43.56 11.83 4.88
CA GLN A 70 -42.82 11.74 6.14
C GLN A 70 -42.31 10.32 6.43
N LEU A 71 -43.11 9.29 6.14
CA LEU A 71 -42.70 7.89 6.30
C LEU A 71 -41.59 7.51 5.31
N LEU A 72 -41.69 7.97 4.06
CA LEU A 72 -40.64 7.78 3.06
C LEU A 72 -39.32 8.38 3.51
N VAL A 73 -39.32 9.62 4.02
CA VAL A 73 -38.08 10.25 4.51
C VAL A 73 -37.48 9.50 5.69
N LYS A 74 -38.29 9.03 6.65
CA LYS A 74 -37.80 8.21 7.75
C LYS A 74 -37.17 6.89 7.28
N TYR A 75 -37.73 6.30 6.23
CA TYR A 75 -37.13 5.12 5.61
C TYR A 75 -35.80 5.46 4.91
N LEU A 76 -35.73 6.59 4.21
CA LEU A 76 -34.48 7.04 3.59
C LEU A 76 -33.41 7.38 4.64
N ASP A 77 -33.79 7.94 5.79
CA ASP A 77 -32.88 8.17 6.93
C ASP A 77 -32.23 6.85 7.37
N SER A 78 -33.02 5.80 7.60
CA SER A 78 -32.50 4.50 8.06
C SER A 78 -31.63 3.79 7.00
N VAL A 79 -31.97 3.96 5.72
CA VAL A 79 -31.13 3.48 4.62
C VAL A 79 -29.79 4.22 4.59
N VAL A 80 -29.79 5.55 4.72
CA VAL A 80 -28.56 6.36 4.78
C VAL A 80 -27.71 5.97 5.99
N GLU A 81 -28.29 5.82 7.18
CA GLU A 81 -27.57 5.36 8.37
C GLU A 81 -26.90 3.99 8.16
N THR A 82 -27.63 3.05 7.55
CA THR A 82 -27.08 1.71 7.24
C THR A 82 -25.95 1.80 6.22
N ARG A 83 -26.05 2.68 5.22
CA ARG A 83 -25.01 2.89 4.21
C ARG A 83 -23.79 3.60 4.78
N GLN A 84 -24.00 4.56 5.67
CA GLN A 84 -22.92 5.23 6.39
C GLN A 84 -22.09 4.22 7.17
N TYR A 85 -22.74 3.36 7.96
CA TYR A 85 -22.05 2.31 8.70
C TYR A 85 -21.22 1.37 7.81
N LYS A 86 -21.73 1.03 6.61
CA LYS A 86 -20.97 0.20 5.65
C LYS A 86 -19.77 0.96 5.06
N ALA A 87 -19.94 2.22 4.70
CA ALA A 87 -18.87 3.07 4.21
C ALA A 87 -17.77 3.22 5.26
N ASP A 88 -18.15 3.45 6.53
CA ASP A 88 -17.23 3.58 7.66
C ASP A 88 -16.41 2.28 7.85
N ILE A 89 -17.05 1.10 7.85
CA ILE A 89 -16.36 -0.19 7.96
C ILE A 89 -15.38 -0.40 6.81
N SER A 90 -15.81 -0.13 5.58
CA SER A 90 -14.96 -0.33 4.40
C SER A 90 -13.77 0.64 4.41
N ASN A 91 -13.96 1.89 4.84
CA ASN A 91 -12.88 2.85 5.00
C ASN A 91 -11.91 2.41 6.11
N ASP A 92 -12.42 1.97 7.26
CA ASP A 92 -11.59 1.40 8.35
C ASP A 92 -10.76 0.20 7.89
N SER A 93 -11.32 -0.63 7.00
CA SER A 93 -10.63 -1.79 6.44
C SER A 93 -9.50 -1.36 5.50
N PHE A 94 -9.79 -0.41 4.59
CA PHE A 94 -8.79 0.20 3.72
C PHE A 94 -7.65 0.85 4.52
N GLU A 95 -7.95 1.62 5.56
CA GLU A 95 -6.90 2.23 6.40
C GLU A 95 -6.01 1.18 7.08
N LYS A 96 -6.57 0.05 7.49
CA LYS A 96 -5.80 -1.04 8.10
C LYS A 96 -4.90 -1.73 7.09
N SER A 97 -5.42 -2.06 5.89
CA SER A 97 -4.63 -2.69 4.84
C SER A 97 -3.58 -1.74 4.25
N GLU A 98 -3.88 -0.44 4.14
CA GLU A 98 -2.91 0.58 3.73
C GLU A 98 -1.74 0.68 4.74
N LYS A 99 -2.03 0.73 6.04
CA LYS A 99 -1.00 0.71 7.10
C LYS A 99 -0.17 -0.59 7.04
N ALA A 100 -0.80 -1.73 6.80
CA ALA A 100 -0.12 -3.01 6.68
C ALA A 100 0.79 -3.08 5.45
N TRP A 101 0.33 -2.58 4.30
CA TRP A 101 1.11 -2.48 3.08
C TRP A 101 2.31 -1.55 3.28
N LYS A 102 2.10 -0.34 3.82
CA LYS A 102 3.20 0.63 4.12
C LYS A 102 4.33 -0.03 4.91
N LYS A 103 3.99 -0.74 6.00
CA LYS A 103 4.98 -1.45 6.83
C LYS A 103 5.75 -2.53 6.06
N LYS A 104 5.07 -3.31 5.21
CA LYS A 104 5.70 -4.37 4.41
C LYS A 104 6.56 -3.79 3.29
N ASN A 105 6.10 -2.70 2.67
CA ASN A 105 6.85 -1.98 1.65
C ASN A 105 8.13 -1.37 2.22
N GLU A 106 8.06 -0.71 3.38
CA GLU A 106 9.24 -0.20 4.09
C GLU A 106 10.25 -1.32 4.39
N HIS A 107 9.76 -2.46 4.88
CA HIS A 107 10.62 -3.63 5.14
C HIS A 107 11.29 -4.16 3.86
N TYR A 108 10.54 -4.29 2.78
CA TYR A 108 11.06 -4.72 1.48
C TYR A 108 12.11 -3.74 0.94
N ILE A 109 11.84 -2.44 0.97
CA ILE A 109 12.79 -1.40 0.53
C ILE A 109 14.09 -1.48 1.34
N ASN A 110 13.99 -1.63 2.67
CA ASN A 110 15.16 -1.74 3.53
C ASN A 110 16.00 -2.98 3.19
N LEU A 111 15.38 -4.15 3.07
CA LEU A 111 16.10 -5.38 2.68
C LEU A 111 16.74 -5.26 1.29
N LYS A 112 16.06 -4.61 0.35
CA LYS A 112 16.59 -4.37 -1.00
C LYS A 112 17.83 -3.47 -0.98
N GLU A 113 17.82 -2.42 -0.16
CA GLU A 113 18.97 -1.52 0.01
C GLU A 113 20.15 -2.24 0.68
N GLN A 114 19.89 -3.04 1.73
CA GLN A 114 20.91 -3.87 2.38
C GLN A 114 21.55 -4.86 1.41
N LEU A 115 20.74 -5.53 0.58
CA LEU A 115 21.25 -6.44 -0.43
C LEU A 115 22.17 -5.72 -1.43
N LYS A 116 21.75 -4.55 -1.91
CA LYS A 116 22.55 -3.74 -2.84
C LYS A 116 23.89 -3.34 -2.23
N GLN A 117 23.88 -2.90 -0.97
CA GLN A 117 25.10 -2.53 -0.24
C GLN A 117 26.05 -3.72 -0.09
N ARG A 118 25.53 -4.89 0.29
CA ARG A 118 26.30 -6.14 0.40
C ARG A 118 26.90 -6.59 -0.93
N GLU A 119 26.17 -6.43 -2.03
CA GLU A 119 26.65 -6.76 -3.37
C GLU A 119 27.77 -5.83 -3.86
N ILE A 120 27.71 -4.54 -3.49
CA ILE A 120 28.77 -3.57 -3.74
C ILE A 120 30.03 -3.93 -2.94
N GLU A 121 29.88 -4.14 -1.62
CA GLU A 121 31.00 -4.52 -0.74
C GLU A 121 31.69 -5.82 -1.19
N GLU A 122 30.91 -6.83 -1.62
CA GLU A 122 31.49 -8.07 -2.12
C GLU A 122 32.26 -7.85 -3.43
N ARG A 123 31.75 -6.99 -4.33
CA ARG A 123 32.42 -6.63 -5.58
C ARG A 123 33.74 -5.92 -5.30
N GLU A 124 33.72 -4.87 -4.48
CA GLU A 124 34.92 -4.11 -4.10
C GLU A 124 35.96 -5.01 -3.43
N ARG A 125 35.53 -5.94 -2.57
CA ARG A 125 36.44 -6.92 -1.95
C ARG A 125 37.11 -7.83 -3.00
N ARG A 126 36.37 -8.30 -4.00
CA ARG A 126 36.94 -9.13 -5.08
C ARG A 126 37.90 -8.33 -5.96
N GLU A 127 37.56 -7.09 -6.28
CA GLU A 127 38.42 -6.20 -7.07
C GLU A 127 39.74 -5.90 -6.33
N ASN A 128 39.67 -5.58 -5.03
CA ASN A 128 40.86 -5.35 -4.20
C ASN A 128 41.75 -6.61 -4.05
N GLN A 129 41.16 -7.80 -4.02
CA GLN A 129 41.92 -9.07 -4.01
C GLN A 129 42.61 -9.37 -5.35
N MET A 130 42.09 -8.88 -6.48
CA MET A 130 42.71 -9.07 -7.79
C MET A 130 43.81 -8.06 -8.07
N VAL A 131 43.70 -6.82 -7.58
CA VAL A 131 44.71 -5.77 -7.81
C VAL A 131 45.90 -5.87 -6.84
N GLY A 132 45.72 -6.39 -5.62
CA GLY A 132 46.81 -6.54 -4.63
C GLY A 132 47.80 -7.68 -4.87
N GLY A 133 47.63 -8.48 -5.94
CA GLY A 133 48.42 -9.69 -6.21
C GLY A 133 49.67 -9.49 -7.08
N GLU A 134 49.82 -8.36 -7.78
CA GLU A 134 50.86 -8.20 -8.80
C GLU A 134 52.19 -7.59 -8.28
N ASP A 135 52.24 -7.03 -7.07
CA ASP A 135 53.46 -6.37 -6.56
C ASP A 135 54.39 -7.27 -5.71
N SER A 136 54.00 -8.52 -5.41
CA SER A 136 54.76 -9.38 -4.50
C SER A 136 55.73 -10.36 -5.19
N THR A 137 55.66 -10.51 -6.51
CA THR A 137 56.52 -11.45 -7.27
C THR A 137 57.69 -10.78 -8.01
N SER A 138 57.71 -9.45 -8.14
CA SER A 138 58.80 -8.72 -8.80
C SER A 138 60.01 -8.47 -7.87
N ALA A 139 59.78 -8.18 -6.58
CA ALA A 139 60.85 -7.82 -5.64
C ALA A 139 61.78 -8.99 -5.23
N ALA A 140 61.37 -10.24 -5.45
CA ALA A 140 62.18 -11.42 -5.13
C ALA A 140 63.18 -11.81 -6.25
N ALA A 141 62.99 -11.32 -7.48
CA ALA A 141 63.83 -11.68 -8.61
C ALA A 141 65.11 -10.81 -8.72
N GLU A 142 65.10 -9.56 -8.23
CA GLU A 142 66.27 -8.67 -8.34
C GLU A 142 67.35 -8.95 -7.30
N LYS A 143 67.02 -9.47 -6.11
CA LYS A 143 68.02 -9.79 -5.08
C LYS A 143 68.93 -10.99 -5.42
N LYS A 144 68.55 -11.85 -6.38
CA LYS A 144 69.40 -12.98 -6.80
C LYS A 144 70.43 -12.62 -7.89
N LYS A 145 70.30 -11.48 -8.58
CA LYS A 145 71.30 -11.03 -9.56
C LYS A 145 72.42 -10.18 -8.98
N ALA A 146 72.24 -9.62 -7.77
CA ALA A 146 73.26 -8.80 -7.11
C ALA A 146 74.27 -9.63 -6.27
N PHE A 147 74.02 -10.92 -6.03
CA PHE A 147 74.91 -11.77 -5.21
C PHE A 147 75.88 -12.62 -6.04
N ASN A 148 75.90 -12.46 -7.37
CA ASN A 148 76.73 -13.27 -8.27
C ASN A 148 77.59 -12.40 -9.19
N LYS A 149 78.14 -11.30 -8.66
CA LYS A 149 79.14 -10.48 -9.33
C LYS A 149 80.27 -10.12 -8.38
#